data_AF-A0A0S1SIP2-F1
#
_entry.id   AF-A0A0S1SIP2-F1
#
_cell.length_a   1.000
_cell.length_b   1.000
_cell.length_c   1.000
_cell.angle_alpha   90.00
_cell.angle_beta   90.00
_cell.angle_gamma   90.00
#
_symmetry.space_group_name_H-M   'P 1'
#
loop_
_entity.id
_entity.type
_entity.pdbx_description
1 polymer ?
#
loop_
_entity_poly.entity_id
_entity_poly.type
_entity_poly.pdbx_seq_one_letter_code
_entity_poly.pdbx_strand_id
1 'polypeptide(L)' 'MWRWTFIFILMALITAILGFGGLAGAAQGIAKILFIIIILVFLLTLIRGLFRK' A
#
# COMPACT_ATOMS: atom_id res chain seq x y z
N MET A 1 -15.42 -23.16 -13.20
CA MET A 1 -14.41 -22.23 -12.68
C MET A 1 -14.94 -20.80 -12.58
N TRP A 2 -15.62 -20.25 -13.60
CA TRP A 2 -16.21 -18.90 -13.61
C TRP A 2 -17.10 -18.52 -12.41
N ARG A 3 -17.91 -19.45 -11.87
CA ARG A 3 -18.75 -19.19 -10.68
C ARG A 3 -17.96 -18.70 -9.47
N TRP A 4 -16.79 -19.27 -9.23
CA TRP A 4 -15.96 -18.88 -8.08
C TRP A 4 -15.41 -17.46 -8.23
N THR A 5 -14.98 -17.08 -9.43
CA THR A 5 -14.50 -15.73 -9.71
C THR A 5 -15.54 -14.66 -9.37
N PHE A 6 -16.80 -14.87 -9.77
CA PHE A 6 -17.88 -13.93 -9.45
C PHE A 6 -18.17 -13.84 -7.95
N ILE A 7 -18.12 -14.97 -7.23
CA ILE A 7 -18.33 -15.01 -5.78
C ILE A 7 -17.21 -14.24 -5.05
N PHE A 8 -15.96 -14.45 -5.44
CA PHE A 8 -14.83 -13.74 -4.84
C PHE A 8 -14.88 -12.23 -5.11
N ILE A 9 -15.27 -11.81 -6.32
CA ILE A 9 -15.42 -10.40 -6.67
C ILE A 9 -16.51 -9.73 -5.81
N LEU A 10 -17.68 -10.37 -5.67
CA LEU A 10 -18.74 -9.84 -4.82
C LEU A 10 -18.31 -9.76 -3.36
N MET A 11 -17.65 -10.79 -2.85
CA MET A 11 -17.20 -10.82 -1.45
C MET A 11 -16.14 -9.74 -1.18
N ALA A 12 -15.21 -9.53 -2.10
CA ALA A 12 -14.23 -8.44 -2.03
C ALA A 12 -14.89 -7.06 -2.03
N LEU A 13 -15.93 -6.85 -2.85
CA LEU A 13 -16.64 -5.57 -2.91
C LEU A 13 -17.45 -5.30 -1.62
N ILE A 14 -18.18 -6.31 -1.14
CA ILE A 14 -18.98 -6.22 0.09
C ILE A 14 -18.07 -5.94 1.28
N THR A 15 -16.97 -6.68 1.40
CA THR A 15 -16.00 -6.47 2.48
C THR A 15 -15.34 -5.10 2.38
N ALA A 16 -14.95 -4.66 1.16
CA ALA A 16 -14.41 -3.31 0.88
C ALA A 16 -15.30 -2.19 1.42
N ILE A 17 -16.60 -2.29 1.20
CA ILE A 17 -17.58 -1.27 1.62
C ILE A 17 -17.91 -1.39 3.12
N LEU A 18 -18.04 -2.61 3.66
CA LEU A 18 -18.57 -2.83 5.01
C LEU A 18 -17.53 -2.82 6.14
N GLY A 19 -16.26 -3.10 5.90
CA GLY A 19 -15.35 -3.43 7.01
C GLY A 19 -13.91 -2.94 6.89
N PHE A 20 -13.44 -2.58 5.70
CA PHE A 20 -12.03 -2.23 5.55
C PHE A 20 -11.68 -0.81 6.00
N GLY A 21 -12.64 0.08 6.29
CA GLY A 21 -12.33 1.46 6.70
C GLY A 21 -11.42 1.55 7.94
N GLY A 22 -11.66 0.74 8.97
CA GLY A 22 -10.86 0.76 10.21
C GLY A 22 -9.47 0.13 10.04
N LEU A 23 -9.37 -1.00 9.34
CA LEU A 23 -8.10 -1.67 9.05
C LEU A 23 -7.26 -0.88 8.04
N ALA A 24 -7.91 -0.25 7.06
CA ALA A 24 -7.27 0.66 6.11
C ALA A 24 -6.71 1.90 6.82
N GLY A 25 -7.41 2.44 7.82
CA GLY A 25 -6.90 3.55 8.64
C GLY A 25 -5.66 3.18 9.45
N ALA A 26 -5.66 2.01 10.10
CA ALA A 26 -4.49 1.50 10.83
C ALA A 26 -3.30 1.23 9.89
N ALA A 27 -3.55 0.59 8.75
CA ALA A 27 -2.55 0.35 7.72
C ALA A 27 -2.01 1.65 7.11
N GLN A 28 -2.86 2.67 6.92
CA GLN A 28 -2.47 3.99 6.44
C GLN A 28 -1.50 4.69 7.41
N GLY A 29 -1.69 4.53 8.72
CA GLY A 29 -0.75 5.05 9.73
C GLY A 29 0.65 4.47 9.56
N ILE A 30 0.76 3.14 9.44
CA ILE A 30 2.05 2.44 9.26
C ILE A 30 2.66 2.80 7.90
N ALA A 31 1.85 2.88 6.85
CA ALA A 31 2.30 3.24 5.50
C ALA A 31 2.94 4.63 5.43
N LYS A 32 2.40 5.62 6.16
CA LYS A 32 2.98 6.98 6.22
C LYS A 32 4.41 6.97 6.79
N ILE A 33 4.64 6.19 7.84
CA ILE A 33 5.96 6.07 8.46
C ILE A 33 6.95 5.42 7.48
N LEU A 34 6.53 4.31 6.85
CA LEU A 34 7.34 3.61 5.86
C LEU A 34 7.68 4.49 4.64
N PHE A 35 6.72 5.29 4.18
CA PHE A 35 6.89 6.19 3.05
C PHE A 35 7.98 7.23 3.30
N ILE A 36 8.01 7.83 4.49
CA ILE A 36 9.06 8.79 4.87
C ILE A 36 10.43 8.11 4.92
N ILE A 37 10.51 6.89 5.49
CA ILE A 37 11.77 6.12 5.54
C ILE A 37 12.29 5.84 4.14
N ILE A 38 11.42 5.38 3.23
CA ILE A 38 11.81 5.13 1.84
C ILE A 38 12.26 6.41 1.15
N ILE A 39 11.56 7.54 1.34
CA ILE A 39 11.97 8.83 0.77
C ILE A 39 13.36 9.23 1.26
N LEU A 40 13.65 9.09 2.55
CA LEU A 40 14.97 9.41 3.09
C LEU A 40 16.05 8.53 2.47
N VAL A 41 15.84 7.22 2.41
CA VAL A 41 16.79 6.29 1.80
C VAL A 41 16.95 6.58 0.30
N PHE A 42 15.85 6.87 -0.40
CA PHE A 42 15.84 7.23 -1.81
C PHE A 42 16.61 8.53 -2.07
N LEU A 43 16.44 9.55 -1.24
CA LEU A 43 17.23 10.78 -1.34
C LEU A 43 18.71 10.50 -1.11
N LEU A 44 19.06 9.70 -0.09
CA LEU A 44 20.44 9.34 0.20
C LEU A 44 21.10 8.58 -0.97
N THR A 45 20.39 7.64 -1.59
CA THR A 45 20.90 6.90 -2.75
C THR A 45 20.96 7.77 -4.01
N LEU A 46 19.96 8.63 -4.22
CA LEU A 46 19.91 9.58 -5.35
C LEU A 46 21.09 10.57 -5.28
N ILE A 47 21.30 11.17 -4.12
CA ILE A 47 22.42 12.08 -3.85
C ILE A 47 23.74 11.36 -4.10
N ARG A 48 23.94 10.16 -3.52
CA ARG A 48 25.16 9.36 -3.75
C ARG A 48 25.37 9.00 -5.22
N GLY A 49 24.30 8.71 -5.96
CA GLY A 49 24.37 8.43 -7.40
C GLY A 49 24.73 9.67 -8.23
N LEU A 50 24.22 10.83 -7.84
CA LEU A 50 24.49 12.09 -8.53
C LEU A 50 25.92 12.59 -8.31
N PHE A 51 26.46 12.40 -7.10
CA PHE A 51 27.85 12.76 -6.75
C PHE A 51 28.91 11.79 -7.27
N ARG A 52 28.52 10.64 -7.84
CA ARG A 52 29.45 9.65 -8.45
C ARG A 52 29.70 9.88 -9.95
N LYS A 53 29.34 11.05 -10.48
CA LYS A 53 29.82 11.49 -11.81
C LYS A 53 31.19 12.13 -11.71
#